data_AF-A0A0F9B7Z7-F1
#
_entry.id   AF-A0A0F9B7Z7-F1
#
_cell.length_a   1.000
_cell.length_b   1.000
_cell.length_c   1.000
_cell.angle_alpha   90.00
_cell.angle_beta   90.00
_cell.angle_gamma   90.00
#
_symmetry.space_group_name_H-M   'P 1'
#
loop_
_entity.id
_entity.type
_entity.pdbx_description
1 polymer ?
#
loop_
_entity_poly.entity_id
_entity_poly.type
_entity_poly.pdbx_seq_one_letter_code
_entity_poly.pdbx_strand_id
1 'polypeptide(L)'
;MSDYDAISKARSDAMGLRNEADITNLPPGYIEGFKATLDTDLHVTLTAGSTSVEGRQVTTNESHQIVDADFLGTRLGAYFYYIYLSSTGEFKVDRAVPEYSNQYLYYAHPAFNWRAMGKLWVDSADNDIKYVTNDVVGVSNIVTVAAFDDDEIVDADYKSVGDNKDDVFFNAALRFVATAYLGGEVHASRGLFNTTAVIDWVDDTSFRGAGKNATIFDKNADDVTFDANSVNNIRLSDLSIQRTASGDHSALMVRLFAVTNGVIEDIIVTGSAAFGGFGDAGIQAATCTNITINRCEVTAHPAVGGERANIKVTSAGPYFITNN
;
A
#
# COMPACT_ATOMS: atom_id res chain seq x y z
N MET A 1 -19.58 -24.08 -36.43
CA MET A 1 -18.31 -24.16 -35.70
C MET A 1 -18.49 -25.29 -34.72
N SER A 2 -17.73 -26.38 -34.83
CA SER A 2 -17.95 -27.55 -33.98
C SER A 2 -17.52 -27.21 -32.54
N ASP A 3 -18.09 -27.85 -31.51
CA ASP A 3 -17.64 -27.62 -30.12
C ASP A 3 -16.13 -27.88 -29.97
N TYR A 4 -15.58 -28.75 -30.81
CA TYR A 4 -14.14 -29.01 -30.89
C TYR A 4 -13.33 -27.80 -31.37
N ASP A 5 -13.85 -27.00 -32.31
CA ASP A 5 -13.21 -25.77 -32.79
C ASP A 5 -13.26 -24.66 -31.73
N ALA A 6 -14.34 -24.60 -30.95
CA ALA A 6 -14.47 -23.67 -29.83
C ALA A 6 -13.54 -24.04 -28.67
N ILE A 7 -13.45 -25.32 -28.32
CA ILE A 7 -12.54 -25.84 -27.28
C ILE A 7 -11.07 -25.68 -27.70
N SER A 8 -10.74 -25.99 -28.96
CA SER A 8 -9.38 -25.84 -29.50
C SER A 8 -8.96 -24.37 -29.56
N LYS A 9 -9.87 -23.47 -29.96
CA LYS A 9 -9.66 -22.03 -29.92
C LYS A 9 -9.50 -21.52 -28.50
N ALA A 10 -10.38 -21.89 -27.57
CA ALA A 10 -10.25 -21.52 -26.16
C ALA A 10 -8.94 -22.04 -25.54
N ARG A 11 -8.48 -23.23 -25.93
CA ARG A 11 -7.19 -23.81 -25.48
C ARG A 11 -5.99 -23.06 -26.08
N SER A 12 -6.07 -22.66 -27.34
CA SER A 12 -5.05 -21.85 -28.02
C SER A 12 -5.00 -20.43 -27.45
N ASP A 13 -6.16 -19.81 -27.21
CA ASP A 13 -6.30 -18.51 -26.57
C ASP A 13 -5.80 -18.59 -25.11
N ALA A 14 -6.05 -19.69 -24.40
CA ALA A 14 -5.51 -19.95 -23.06
C ALA A 14 -3.99 -20.18 -23.04
N MET A 15 -3.41 -20.78 -24.09
CA MET A 15 -1.96 -20.93 -24.23
C MET A 15 -1.28 -19.61 -24.64
N GLY A 16 -1.94 -18.78 -25.45
CA GLY A 16 -1.50 -17.42 -25.76
C GLY A 16 -1.56 -16.49 -24.55
N LEU A 17 -2.66 -16.55 -23.78
CA LEU A 17 -2.82 -15.87 -22.49
C LEU A 17 -1.88 -16.42 -21.42
N ARG A 18 -1.37 -17.64 -21.54
CA ARG A 18 -0.35 -18.18 -20.62
C ARG A 18 0.96 -17.40 -20.69
N ASN A 19 1.26 -16.80 -21.84
CA ASN A 19 2.41 -15.90 -22.02
C ASN A 19 2.07 -14.44 -21.67
N GLU A 20 0.78 -14.06 -21.64
CA GLU A 20 0.33 -12.74 -21.14
C GLU A 20 0.02 -12.75 -19.63
N ALA A 21 -0.17 -13.92 -19.02
CA ALA A 21 -0.33 -14.09 -17.58
C ALA A 21 1.01 -13.96 -16.83
N ASP A 22 2.14 -14.00 -17.55
CA ASP A 22 3.45 -13.50 -17.09
C ASP A 22 3.51 -11.95 -17.11
N ILE A 23 2.41 -11.28 -17.50
CA ILE A 23 2.21 -9.83 -17.53
C ILE A 23 0.95 -9.54 -16.69
N THR A 24 1.05 -9.76 -15.37
CA THR A 24 -0.08 -9.67 -14.44
C THR A 24 -0.59 -8.23 -14.30
N ASN A 25 -1.73 -7.92 -14.94
CA ASN A 25 -2.58 -6.76 -14.63
C ASN A 25 -3.28 -6.92 -13.27
N LEU A 26 -2.54 -7.24 -12.21
CA LEU A 26 -3.06 -7.34 -10.85
C LEU A 26 -2.33 -6.37 -9.92
N PRO A 27 -3.01 -5.83 -8.89
CA PRO A 27 -2.43 -4.81 -8.07
C PRO A 27 -1.34 -5.39 -7.17
N PRO A 28 -0.32 -4.60 -6.86
CA PRO A 28 0.76 -4.98 -5.93
C PRO A 28 0.24 -5.43 -4.55
N GLY A 29 0.92 -6.40 -3.91
CA GLY A 29 0.52 -6.99 -2.61
C GLY A 29 0.13 -8.48 -2.65
N TYR A 30 0.71 -9.25 -3.57
CA TYR A 30 0.52 -10.70 -3.74
C TYR A 30 1.61 -11.47 -2.98
N ILE A 31 1.27 -12.06 -1.84
CA ILE A 31 2.30 -12.49 -0.87
C ILE A 31 1.97 -13.88 -0.26
N GLU A 32 1.91 -14.98 -1.02
CA GLU A 32 1.47 -16.29 -0.49
C GLU A 32 0.03 -16.28 0.04
N GLY A 33 -0.89 -16.10 -0.90
CA GLY A 33 -2.28 -16.41 -0.66
C GLY A 33 -2.67 -17.81 -1.12
N PHE A 34 -3.98 -17.96 -1.13
CA PHE A 34 -4.74 -18.95 -1.84
C PHE A 34 -4.20 -19.21 -3.24
N LYS A 35 -3.70 -20.42 -3.47
CA LYS A 35 -3.48 -20.93 -4.83
C LYS A 35 -4.77 -21.62 -5.22
N ALA A 36 -5.47 -21.11 -6.23
CA ALA A 36 -6.45 -22.01 -6.85
C ALA A 36 -5.68 -23.12 -7.58
N THR A 37 -6.23 -24.31 -7.60
CA THR A 37 -5.78 -25.49 -8.33
C THR A 37 -7.00 -26.11 -8.99
N LEU A 38 -6.80 -26.74 -10.13
CA LEU A 38 -7.85 -27.54 -10.76
C LEU A 38 -7.52 -28.99 -10.45
N ASP A 39 -8.45 -29.70 -9.81
CA ASP A 39 -8.26 -31.13 -9.56
C ASP A 39 -8.48 -31.96 -10.85
N THR A 40 -8.35 -33.27 -10.73
CA THR A 40 -8.52 -34.19 -11.87
C THR A 40 -9.96 -34.27 -12.36
N ASP A 41 -10.92 -33.84 -11.53
CA ASP A 41 -12.35 -33.86 -11.81
C ASP A 41 -12.86 -32.48 -12.25
N LEU A 42 -11.95 -31.56 -12.57
CA LEU A 42 -12.24 -30.19 -13.02
C LEU A 42 -13.00 -29.35 -11.99
N HIS A 43 -12.68 -29.51 -10.70
CA HIS A 43 -13.11 -28.59 -9.66
C HIS A 43 -12.01 -27.63 -9.26
N VAL A 44 -12.37 -26.36 -9.06
CA VAL A 44 -11.45 -25.35 -8.52
C VAL A 44 -11.35 -25.49 -7.01
N THR A 45 -10.15 -25.70 -6.51
CA THR A 45 -9.82 -25.70 -5.08
C THR A 45 -8.85 -24.59 -4.76
N LEU A 46 -9.16 -23.74 -3.78
CA LEU A 46 -8.25 -22.73 -3.23
C LEU A 46 -7.49 -23.34 -2.06
N THR A 47 -6.16 -23.35 -2.11
CA THR A 47 -5.36 -23.86 -1.00
C THR A 47 -5.55 -23.04 0.28
N ALA A 48 -5.30 -23.63 1.44
CA ALA A 48 -5.10 -22.87 2.67
C ALA A 48 -4.07 -21.75 2.46
N GLY A 49 -4.24 -20.63 3.16
CA GLY A 49 -3.37 -19.48 3.01
C GLY A 49 -3.86 -18.29 3.83
N SER A 50 -3.14 -17.18 3.69
CA SER A 50 -3.51 -15.92 4.32
C SER A 50 -3.42 -14.78 3.32
N THR A 51 -4.32 -13.82 3.42
CA THR A 51 -4.26 -12.58 2.64
C THR A 51 -4.95 -11.46 3.41
N SER A 52 -4.80 -10.23 2.94
CA SER A 52 -5.53 -9.10 3.50
C SER A 52 -6.81 -8.84 2.72
N VAL A 53 -7.93 -8.65 3.41
CA VAL A 53 -9.19 -8.19 2.82
C VAL A 53 -9.61 -6.94 3.57
N GLU A 54 -9.76 -5.82 2.87
CA GLU A 54 -10.09 -4.53 3.48
C GLU A 54 -9.10 -4.12 4.59
N GLY A 55 -7.81 -4.42 4.37
CA GLY A 55 -6.76 -4.18 5.35
C GLY A 55 -6.70 -5.21 6.49
N ARG A 56 -7.66 -6.11 6.66
CA ARG A 56 -7.64 -7.13 7.72
C ARG A 56 -6.97 -8.41 7.26
N GLN A 57 -6.08 -8.97 8.08
CA GLN A 57 -5.52 -10.29 7.80
C GLN A 57 -6.61 -11.36 7.95
N VAL A 58 -6.83 -12.11 6.88
CA VAL A 58 -7.75 -13.25 6.79
C VAL A 58 -6.92 -14.48 6.51
N THR A 59 -7.00 -15.46 7.40
CA THR A 59 -6.30 -16.74 7.28
C THR A 59 -7.32 -17.87 7.21
N THR A 60 -7.18 -18.75 6.23
CA THR A 60 -7.84 -20.05 6.27
C THR A 60 -6.79 -21.13 6.47
N ASN A 61 -7.10 -22.08 7.35
CA ASN A 61 -6.18 -23.17 7.67
C ASN A 61 -6.41 -24.40 6.79
N GLU A 62 -7.49 -24.41 6.02
CA GLU A 62 -7.88 -25.51 5.16
C GLU A 62 -8.12 -25.02 3.74
N SER A 63 -7.91 -25.92 2.78
CA SER A 63 -8.22 -25.66 1.38
C SER A 63 -9.73 -25.70 1.17
N HIS A 64 -10.25 -24.84 0.31
CA HIS A 64 -11.67 -24.72 0.01
C HIS A 64 -11.93 -25.10 -1.45
N GLN A 65 -12.69 -26.16 -1.66
CA GLN A 65 -13.22 -26.48 -2.99
C GLN A 65 -14.41 -25.58 -3.28
N ILE A 66 -14.40 -24.93 -4.43
CA ILE A 66 -15.53 -24.13 -4.90
C ILE A 66 -16.71 -25.06 -5.19
N VAL A 67 -17.82 -24.80 -4.52
CA VAL A 67 -19.07 -25.55 -4.66
C VAL A 67 -20.19 -24.60 -5.06
N ASP A 68 -21.32 -25.15 -5.51
CA ASP A 68 -22.47 -24.35 -5.96
C ASP A 68 -22.99 -23.37 -4.90
N ALA A 69 -22.83 -23.68 -3.61
CA ALA A 69 -23.22 -22.79 -2.50
C ALA A 69 -22.36 -21.52 -2.38
N ASP A 70 -21.20 -21.48 -3.03
CA ASP A 70 -20.33 -20.30 -3.05
C ASP A 70 -20.78 -19.27 -4.09
N PHE A 71 -21.58 -19.67 -5.08
CA PHE A 71 -22.05 -18.78 -6.13
C PHE A 71 -23.11 -17.80 -5.60
N LEU A 72 -22.91 -16.52 -5.87
CA LEU A 72 -23.89 -15.47 -5.65
C LEU A 72 -24.98 -15.55 -6.74
N GLY A 73 -25.89 -16.51 -6.55
CA GLY A 73 -27.02 -16.75 -7.45
C GLY A 73 -26.84 -18.01 -8.30
N THR A 74 -27.64 -18.12 -9.35
CA THR A 74 -27.65 -19.31 -10.21
C THR A 74 -26.35 -19.42 -11.00
N ARG A 75 -25.65 -20.54 -10.83
CA ARG A 75 -24.53 -20.97 -11.67
C ARG A 75 -25.03 -21.23 -13.10
N LEU A 76 -24.32 -20.69 -14.09
CA LEU A 76 -24.62 -20.78 -15.51
C LEU A 76 -23.39 -21.34 -16.23
N GLY A 77 -23.61 -22.34 -17.08
CA GLY A 77 -22.59 -22.82 -18.00
C GLY A 77 -22.21 -21.78 -19.06
N ALA A 78 -21.02 -21.97 -19.64
CA ALA A 78 -20.39 -21.09 -20.62
C ALA A 78 -20.28 -19.63 -20.15
N TYR A 79 -19.79 -19.41 -18.93
CA TYR A 79 -19.69 -18.07 -18.35
C TYR A 79 -18.42 -17.87 -17.49
N PHE A 80 -17.94 -16.61 -17.42
CA PHE A 80 -16.82 -16.21 -16.56
C PHE A 80 -17.31 -15.76 -15.19
N TYR A 81 -16.65 -16.28 -14.16
CA TYR A 81 -16.85 -15.87 -12.78
C TYR A 81 -15.53 -15.46 -12.14
N TYR A 82 -15.64 -14.71 -11.06
CA TYR A 82 -14.56 -14.23 -10.23
C TYR A 82 -14.75 -14.77 -8.83
N ILE A 83 -13.67 -15.27 -8.27
CA ILE A 83 -13.62 -15.80 -6.91
C ILE A 83 -13.24 -14.65 -6.00
N TYR A 84 -13.99 -14.48 -4.92
CA TYR A 84 -13.79 -13.45 -3.91
C TYR A 84 -13.62 -14.08 -2.53
N LEU A 85 -12.82 -13.43 -1.69
CA LEU A 85 -12.67 -13.75 -0.26
C LEU A 85 -13.19 -12.58 0.58
N SER A 86 -14.06 -12.87 1.53
CA SER A 86 -14.58 -11.88 2.48
C SER A 86 -13.60 -11.64 3.64
N SER A 87 -13.80 -10.53 4.37
CA SER A 87 -13.05 -10.24 5.60
C SER A 87 -13.34 -11.21 6.76
N THR A 88 -14.32 -12.09 6.61
CA THR A 88 -14.65 -13.17 7.57
C THR A 88 -14.07 -14.52 7.16
N GLY A 89 -13.35 -14.61 6.04
CA GLY A 89 -12.77 -15.88 5.55
C GLY A 89 -13.69 -16.71 4.67
N GLU A 90 -14.81 -16.16 4.20
CA GLU A 90 -15.75 -16.87 3.32
C GLU A 90 -15.38 -16.66 1.85
N PHE A 91 -15.41 -17.75 1.08
CA PHE A 91 -15.31 -17.67 -0.38
C PHE A 91 -16.68 -17.45 -1.01
N LYS A 92 -16.72 -16.56 -1.99
CA LYS A 92 -17.87 -16.32 -2.84
C LYS A 92 -17.47 -16.20 -4.29
N VAL A 93 -18.37 -16.58 -5.18
CA VAL A 93 -18.15 -16.58 -6.62
C VAL A 93 -19.23 -15.73 -7.27
N ASP A 94 -18.85 -14.74 -8.06
CA ASP A 94 -19.80 -13.88 -8.78
C ASP A 94 -19.30 -13.57 -10.20
N ARG A 95 -20.24 -13.23 -11.08
CA ARG A 95 -20.04 -12.75 -12.45
C ARG A 95 -19.62 -11.29 -12.49
N ALA A 96 -19.84 -10.56 -11.39
CA ALA A 96 -19.41 -9.18 -11.25
C ALA A 96 -17.90 -9.08 -11.44
N VAL A 97 -17.46 -8.20 -12.33
CA VAL A 97 -16.03 -7.97 -12.60
C VAL A 97 -15.44 -7.21 -11.42
N PRO A 98 -14.24 -7.57 -10.93
CA PRO A 98 -13.61 -6.84 -9.85
C PRO A 98 -13.29 -5.39 -10.25
N GLU A 99 -13.47 -4.47 -9.31
CA GLU A 99 -13.12 -3.06 -9.46
C GLU A 99 -11.89 -2.72 -8.60
N TYR A 100 -11.03 -1.85 -9.10
CA TYR A 100 -9.83 -1.47 -8.35
C TYR A 100 -10.18 -0.52 -7.21
N SER A 101 -9.81 -0.89 -5.98
CA SER A 101 -9.94 -0.02 -4.82
C SER A 101 -8.67 0.80 -4.64
N ASN A 102 -8.75 2.13 -4.84
CA ASN A 102 -7.63 3.02 -4.54
C ASN A 102 -7.30 3.09 -3.03
N GLN A 103 -8.30 2.82 -2.17
CA GLN A 103 -8.13 2.89 -0.72
C GLN A 103 -7.30 1.74 -0.15
N TYR A 104 -7.47 0.55 -0.73
CA TYR A 104 -6.81 -0.67 -0.25
C TYR A 104 -5.89 -1.31 -1.28
N LEU A 105 -5.81 -0.70 -2.46
CA LEU A 105 -4.98 -1.08 -3.60
C LEU A 105 -5.12 -2.56 -4.01
N TYR A 106 -6.35 -3.09 -4.01
CA TYR A 106 -6.67 -4.43 -4.52
C TYR A 106 -7.92 -4.41 -5.40
N TYR A 107 -8.10 -5.42 -6.25
CA TYR A 107 -9.34 -5.63 -6.99
C TYR A 107 -10.41 -6.21 -6.07
N ALA A 108 -11.49 -5.49 -5.85
CA ALA A 108 -12.58 -5.84 -4.96
C ALA A 108 -13.87 -6.15 -5.72
N HIS A 109 -14.83 -6.81 -5.08
CA HIS A 109 -16.17 -6.95 -5.62
C HIS A 109 -16.88 -5.58 -5.71
N PRO A 110 -17.62 -5.23 -6.77
CA PRO A 110 -18.19 -3.89 -6.95
C PRO A 110 -19.26 -3.50 -5.93
N ALA A 111 -19.95 -4.47 -5.34
CA ALA A 111 -20.97 -4.24 -4.31
C ALA A 111 -20.53 -4.59 -2.87
N PHE A 112 -19.40 -5.30 -2.72
CA PHE A 112 -18.97 -5.84 -1.43
C PHE A 112 -17.46 -5.65 -1.29
N ASN A 113 -16.95 -5.31 -0.12
CA ASN A 113 -15.50 -5.08 0.08
C ASN A 113 -14.67 -6.39 0.08
N TRP A 114 -15.10 -7.43 -0.63
CA TRP A 114 -14.40 -8.71 -0.75
C TRP A 114 -13.26 -8.61 -1.76
N ARG A 115 -12.16 -9.31 -1.48
CA ARG A 115 -10.97 -9.30 -2.33
C ARG A 115 -11.08 -10.34 -3.45
N ALA A 116 -10.78 -9.96 -4.68
CA ALA A 116 -10.68 -10.89 -5.79
C ALA A 116 -9.45 -11.80 -5.63
N MET A 117 -9.69 -13.10 -5.75
CA MET A 117 -8.71 -14.17 -5.56
C MET A 117 -8.35 -14.86 -6.87
N GLY A 118 -9.21 -14.78 -7.89
CA GLY A 118 -8.96 -15.39 -9.18
C GLY A 118 -10.18 -15.37 -10.08
N LYS A 119 -10.05 -16.04 -11.23
CA LYS A 119 -11.08 -16.14 -12.25
C LYS A 119 -11.31 -17.60 -12.61
N LEU A 120 -12.56 -17.96 -12.86
CA LEU A 120 -12.96 -19.28 -13.34
C LEU A 120 -13.89 -19.15 -14.54
N TRP A 121 -13.81 -20.10 -15.46
CA TRP A 121 -14.75 -20.26 -16.54
C TRP A 121 -15.53 -21.55 -16.31
N VAL A 122 -16.85 -21.47 -16.24
CA VAL A 122 -17.70 -22.67 -16.20
C VAL A 122 -18.03 -23.03 -17.65
N ASP A 123 -17.74 -24.26 -18.07
CA ASP A 123 -18.08 -24.72 -19.42
C ASP A 123 -19.58 -25.05 -19.58
N SER A 124 -20.02 -25.48 -20.76
CA SER A 124 -21.43 -25.81 -21.03
C SER A 124 -21.91 -27.10 -20.35
N ALA A 125 -20.99 -27.89 -19.79
CA ALA A 125 -21.26 -29.11 -19.03
C ALA A 125 -21.08 -28.89 -17.52
N ASP A 126 -21.02 -27.61 -17.09
CA ASP A 126 -20.81 -27.16 -15.72
C ASP A 126 -19.46 -27.56 -15.09
N ASN A 127 -18.44 -27.91 -15.88
CA ASN A 127 -17.09 -28.14 -15.36
C ASN A 127 -16.35 -26.81 -15.14
N ASP A 128 -15.50 -26.74 -14.11
CA ASP A 128 -14.65 -25.57 -13.91
C ASP A 128 -13.41 -25.64 -14.82
N ILE A 129 -13.12 -24.53 -15.48
CA ILE A 129 -11.89 -24.31 -16.23
C ILE A 129 -11.17 -23.12 -15.58
N LYS A 130 -9.99 -23.41 -15.03
CA LYS A 130 -9.24 -22.49 -14.18
C LYS A 130 -8.42 -21.47 -14.98
N TYR A 131 -8.55 -20.18 -14.62
CA TYR A 131 -7.65 -19.10 -15.01
C TYR A 131 -7.20 -18.34 -13.75
N VAL A 132 -6.13 -18.79 -13.10
CA VAL A 132 -5.67 -18.19 -11.83
C VAL A 132 -4.28 -17.64 -12.02
N THR A 133 -4.15 -16.40 -11.63
CA THR A 133 -2.91 -15.65 -11.50
C THR A 133 -2.18 -16.16 -10.28
N ASN A 134 -1.07 -16.84 -10.52
CA ASN A 134 -0.11 -17.15 -9.48
C ASN A 134 0.78 -15.91 -9.33
N ASP A 135 0.94 -15.40 -8.12
CA ASP A 135 2.22 -14.81 -7.71
C ASP A 135 2.39 -14.96 -6.19
N VAL A 136 3.64 -15.18 -5.82
CA VAL A 136 4.13 -15.57 -4.49
C VAL A 136 5.18 -14.54 -4.08
N VAL A 137 4.91 -13.73 -3.07
CA VAL A 137 5.91 -12.95 -2.31
C VAL A 137 5.75 -13.28 -0.82
N GLY A 138 6.70 -12.96 0.08
CA GLY A 138 6.75 -13.49 1.45
C GLY A 138 6.03 -12.67 2.54
N VAL A 139 5.30 -13.33 3.45
CA VAL A 139 4.53 -12.70 4.55
C VAL A 139 5.46 -11.86 5.43
N SER A 140 5.25 -10.55 5.43
CA SER A 140 6.04 -9.62 6.25
C SER A 140 5.16 -8.51 6.79
N ASN A 141 5.43 -8.10 8.03
CA ASN A 141 4.93 -6.83 8.55
C ASN A 141 5.69 -5.63 7.94
N ILE A 142 6.58 -5.89 6.98
CA ILE A 142 7.27 -4.91 6.16
C ILE A 142 6.59 -4.87 4.79
N VAL A 143 6.21 -3.67 4.36
CA VAL A 143 5.63 -3.39 3.05
C VAL A 143 6.54 -2.45 2.28
N THR A 144 6.94 -2.82 1.07
CA THR A 144 7.86 -2.05 0.22
C THR A 144 7.09 -1.24 -0.84
N VAL A 145 7.26 0.07 -0.85
CA VAL A 145 6.81 0.97 -1.91
C VAL A 145 8.01 1.36 -2.77
N ALA A 146 8.05 0.89 -4.02
CA ALA A 146 9.10 1.23 -4.97
C ALA A 146 8.81 2.53 -5.72
N ALA A 147 9.86 3.31 -5.98
CA ALA A 147 9.79 4.42 -6.92
C ALA A 147 9.52 3.93 -8.34
N PHE A 148 8.96 4.80 -9.18
CA PHE A 148 8.60 4.46 -10.56
C PHE A 148 9.80 3.96 -11.37
N ASP A 149 10.95 4.59 -11.17
CA ASP A 149 12.22 4.38 -11.88
C ASP A 149 13.19 3.42 -11.15
N ASP A 150 12.76 2.79 -10.05
CA ASP A 150 13.58 1.82 -9.33
C ASP A 150 13.44 0.43 -9.97
N ASP A 151 14.30 0.16 -10.96
CA ASP A 151 14.35 -1.12 -11.68
C ASP A 151 15.08 -2.23 -10.87
N GLU A 152 15.71 -1.90 -9.74
CA GLU A 152 16.37 -2.90 -8.88
C GLU A 152 15.38 -3.66 -7.99
N ILE A 153 14.23 -3.05 -7.68
CA ILE A 153 13.18 -3.70 -6.90
C ILE A 153 12.09 -4.21 -7.84
N VAL A 154 12.20 -5.50 -8.18
CA VAL A 154 11.26 -6.20 -9.06
C VAL A 154 10.00 -6.63 -8.30
N ASP A 155 10.11 -6.88 -6.99
CA ASP A 155 9.05 -7.47 -6.15
C ASP A 155 8.56 -6.51 -5.05
N ALA A 156 8.34 -5.23 -5.39
CA ALA A 156 7.77 -4.28 -4.43
C ALA A 156 6.27 -4.53 -4.18
N ASP A 157 5.85 -4.36 -2.93
CA ASP A 157 4.44 -4.47 -2.53
C ASP A 157 3.56 -3.35 -3.09
N TYR A 158 4.14 -2.21 -3.43
CA TYR A 158 3.54 -1.12 -4.18
C TYR A 158 4.58 -0.50 -5.12
N LYS A 159 4.16 0.00 -6.28
CA LYS A 159 5.05 0.73 -7.20
C LYS A 159 4.40 2.05 -7.60
N SER A 160 5.13 3.15 -7.42
CA SER A 160 4.75 4.47 -7.91
C SER A 160 4.52 4.42 -9.42
N VAL A 161 3.55 5.20 -9.91
CA VAL A 161 3.20 5.28 -11.34
C VAL A 161 3.66 6.57 -12.01
N GLY A 162 4.47 7.39 -11.32
CA GLY A 162 5.05 8.62 -11.86
C GLY A 162 4.06 9.76 -12.10
N ASP A 163 2.88 9.74 -11.47
CA ASP A 163 1.77 10.69 -11.72
C ASP A 163 1.63 11.80 -10.66
N ASN A 164 2.69 12.01 -9.86
CA ASN A 164 2.75 12.98 -8.75
C ASN A 164 1.78 12.74 -7.58
N LYS A 165 1.27 11.51 -7.42
CA LYS A 165 0.34 11.17 -6.33
C LYS A 165 0.81 9.99 -5.51
N ASP A 166 2.11 9.94 -5.21
CA ASP A 166 2.70 8.78 -4.54
C ASP A 166 2.20 8.63 -3.10
N ASP A 167 1.66 9.70 -2.51
CA ASP A 167 1.02 9.70 -1.19
C ASP A 167 -0.08 8.64 -1.04
N VAL A 168 -0.79 8.28 -2.12
CA VAL A 168 -1.85 7.25 -2.07
C VAL A 168 -1.27 5.86 -1.75
N PHE A 169 -0.09 5.54 -2.28
CA PHE A 169 0.57 4.24 -2.06
C PHE A 169 1.07 4.12 -0.62
N PHE A 170 1.64 5.20 -0.08
CA PHE A 170 2.11 5.22 1.30
C PHE A 170 0.97 5.20 2.32
N ASN A 171 -0.11 5.94 2.07
CA ASN A 171 -1.30 5.90 2.91
C ASN A 171 -1.97 4.52 2.91
N ALA A 172 -2.02 3.86 1.75
CA ALA A 172 -2.51 2.49 1.66
C ALA A 172 -1.59 1.50 2.40
N ALA A 173 -0.27 1.62 2.23
CA ALA A 173 0.72 0.79 2.91
C ALA A 173 0.63 0.90 4.44
N LEU A 174 0.58 2.13 4.98
CA LEU A 174 0.45 2.39 6.41
C LEU A 174 -0.85 1.82 6.97
N ARG A 175 -1.98 2.03 6.29
CA ARG A 175 -3.28 1.48 6.70
C ARG A 175 -3.29 -0.05 6.66
N PHE A 176 -2.63 -0.64 5.65
CA PHE A 176 -2.51 -2.08 5.50
C PHE A 176 -1.75 -2.67 6.68
N VAL A 177 -0.53 -2.20 6.98
CA VAL A 177 0.27 -2.80 8.08
C VAL A 177 -0.40 -2.58 9.44
N ALA A 178 -1.02 -1.42 9.65
CA ALA A 178 -1.76 -1.14 10.88
C ALA A 178 -2.98 -2.06 11.06
N THR A 179 -3.74 -2.32 9.99
CA THR A 179 -4.98 -3.11 10.09
C THR A 179 -4.70 -4.61 10.04
N ALA A 180 -3.71 -5.04 9.26
CA ALA A 180 -3.43 -6.46 9.04
C ALA A 180 -2.59 -7.05 10.18
N TYR A 181 -1.64 -6.28 10.69
CA TYR A 181 -0.63 -6.77 11.63
C TYR A 181 -0.63 -6.03 12.97
N LEU A 182 -1.58 -5.11 13.19
CA LEU A 182 -1.62 -4.23 14.37
C LEU A 182 -0.32 -3.41 14.51
N GLY A 183 0.25 -3.02 13.36
CA GLY A 183 1.52 -2.32 13.28
C GLY A 183 2.49 -2.98 12.29
N GLY A 184 3.54 -2.27 11.91
CA GLY A 184 4.51 -2.76 10.94
C GLY A 184 5.39 -1.66 10.37
N GLU A 185 6.10 -1.97 9.31
CA GLU A 185 7.07 -1.06 8.69
C GLU A 185 6.74 -0.86 7.21
N VAL A 186 6.80 0.38 6.75
CA VAL A 186 6.71 0.72 5.33
C VAL A 186 8.10 1.12 4.86
N HIS A 187 8.65 0.37 3.92
CA HIS A 187 9.93 0.62 3.26
C HIS A 187 9.70 1.39 1.97
N ALA A 188 10.21 2.61 1.89
CA ALA A 188 10.29 3.34 0.63
C ALA A 188 11.63 3.00 -0.04
N SER A 189 11.57 2.57 -1.30
CA SER A 189 12.78 2.27 -2.06
C SER A 189 13.60 3.53 -2.39
N ARG A 190 14.73 3.35 -3.09
CA ARG A 190 15.46 4.49 -3.61
C ARG A 190 14.68 5.13 -4.75
N GLY A 191 14.77 6.45 -4.88
CA GLY A 191 14.14 7.21 -5.95
C GLY A 191 13.35 8.41 -5.43
N LEU A 192 12.62 9.01 -6.36
CA LEU A 192 11.82 10.20 -6.15
C LEU A 192 10.34 9.84 -6.02
N PHE A 193 9.74 10.23 -4.90
CA PHE A 193 8.31 10.12 -4.63
C PHE A 193 7.69 11.51 -4.60
N ASN A 194 6.81 11.79 -5.56
CA ASN A 194 6.12 13.07 -5.67
C ASN A 194 4.80 13.00 -4.93
N THR A 195 4.64 13.82 -3.90
CA THR A 195 3.42 13.83 -3.07
C THR A 195 2.64 15.12 -3.30
N THR A 196 1.32 14.99 -3.39
CA THR A 196 0.40 16.14 -3.48
C THR A 196 -0.48 16.25 -2.24
N ALA A 197 -0.81 15.13 -1.61
CA ALA A 197 -1.51 15.11 -0.32
C ALA A 197 -0.56 14.79 0.85
N VAL A 198 -1.15 14.72 2.05
CA VAL A 198 -0.49 14.34 3.30
C VAL A 198 -0.35 12.82 3.36
N ILE A 199 0.78 12.34 3.87
CA ILE A 199 0.95 10.96 4.32
C ILE A 199 0.53 10.92 5.80
N ASP A 200 -0.65 10.36 6.06
CA ASP A 200 -1.28 10.27 7.37
C ASP A 200 -0.76 9.05 8.13
N TRP A 201 -0.07 9.31 9.24
CA TRP A 201 0.50 8.27 10.09
C TRP A 201 -0.57 7.50 10.87
N VAL A 202 -0.32 6.22 11.14
CA VAL A 202 -1.19 5.33 11.94
C VAL A 202 -0.42 4.75 13.14
N ASP A 203 -1.12 4.42 14.23
CA ASP A 203 -0.54 3.77 15.41
C ASP A 203 0.34 2.57 15.07
N ASP A 204 1.42 2.38 15.85
CA ASP A 204 2.31 1.21 15.79
C ASP A 204 2.99 0.99 14.42
N THR A 205 3.14 2.06 13.62
CA THR A 205 3.78 1.99 12.29
C THR A 205 5.11 2.72 12.22
N SER A 206 6.06 2.09 11.53
CA SER A 206 7.36 2.65 11.19
C SER A 206 7.44 2.92 9.69
N PHE A 207 8.18 3.96 9.32
CA PHE A 207 8.43 4.34 7.95
C PHE A 207 9.93 4.50 7.76
N ARG A 208 10.47 3.83 6.74
CA ARG A 208 11.90 3.77 6.50
C ARG A 208 12.22 3.94 5.02
N GLY A 209 13.07 4.90 4.67
CA GLY A 209 13.63 4.96 3.33
C GLY A 209 14.88 4.09 3.18
N ALA A 210 15.41 4.02 1.96
CA ALA A 210 16.67 3.37 1.63
C ALA A 210 17.92 4.18 2.06
N GLY A 211 17.73 5.39 2.61
CA GLY A 211 18.79 6.28 3.08
C GLY A 211 18.54 7.75 2.75
N LYS A 212 19.20 8.65 3.49
CA LYS A 212 19.29 10.08 3.16
C LYS A 212 19.76 10.27 1.71
N ASN A 213 19.07 11.10 0.93
CA ASN A 213 19.27 11.35 -0.50
C ASN A 213 19.09 10.12 -1.42
N ALA A 214 18.88 8.93 -0.89
CA ALA A 214 18.53 7.74 -1.68
C ALA A 214 17.02 7.68 -1.89
N THR A 215 16.24 7.92 -0.83
CA THR A 215 14.78 8.04 -0.88
C THR A 215 14.40 9.51 -0.69
N ILE A 216 13.75 10.10 -1.69
CA ILE A 216 13.39 11.52 -1.69
C ILE A 216 11.88 11.67 -1.84
N PHE A 217 11.25 12.29 -0.85
CA PHE A 217 9.89 12.78 -0.94
C PHE A 217 9.91 14.23 -1.40
N ASP A 218 9.40 14.49 -2.60
CA ASP A 218 9.24 15.85 -3.10
C ASP A 218 7.79 16.30 -2.98
N LYS A 219 7.59 17.32 -2.15
CA LYS A 219 6.27 17.88 -1.88
C LYS A 219 5.94 18.95 -2.90
N ASN A 220 4.96 18.66 -3.76
CA ASN A 220 4.48 19.55 -4.82
C ASN A 220 3.23 20.38 -4.42
N ALA A 221 2.93 20.52 -3.13
CA ALA A 221 1.77 21.30 -2.65
C ALA A 221 1.97 21.90 -1.24
N ASP A 222 1.16 22.90 -0.88
CA ASP A 222 1.35 23.82 0.24
C ASP A 222 0.98 23.30 1.65
N ASP A 223 1.28 22.04 1.97
CA ASP A 223 0.84 21.39 3.22
C ASP A 223 1.90 20.44 3.81
N VAL A 224 1.55 19.82 4.94
CA VAL A 224 2.33 18.76 5.62
C VAL A 224 2.66 17.60 4.69
N THR A 225 3.89 17.09 4.70
CA THR A 225 4.24 15.85 3.98
C THR A 225 3.92 14.63 4.82
N PHE A 226 4.43 14.57 6.06
CA PHE A 226 4.13 13.51 7.02
C PHE A 226 3.39 14.08 8.23
N ASP A 227 2.17 13.60 8.47
CA ASP A 227 1.36 14.05 9.60
C ASP A 227 1.00 12.90 10.54
N ALA A 228 1.43 13.03 11.79
CA ALA A 228 1.07 12.15 12.87
C ALA A 228 0.21 12.92 13.88
N ASN A 229 -1.10 12.60 13.92
CA ASN A 229 -2.06 13.27 14.79
C ASN A 229 -2.74 12.28 15.73
N SER A 230 -2.49 12.42 17.02
CA SER A 230 -3.07 11.58 18.09
C SER A 230 -2.75 10.08 17.92
N VAL A 231 -1.50 9.78 17.54
CA VAL A 231 -1.00 8.41 17.32
C VAL A 231 0.13 8.03 18.27
N ASN A 232 0.41 6.73 18.39
CA ASN A 232 1.38 6.16 19.31
C ASN A 232 2.39 5.25 18.59
N ASN A 233 3.60 5.15 19.15
CA ASN A 233 4.64 4.20 18.72
C ASN A 233 4.99 4.30 17.23
N ILE A 234 5.39 5.50 16.79
CA ILE A 234 5.72 5.78 15.39
C ILE A 234 7.22 5.99 15.17
N ARG A 235 7.69 5.72 13.96
CA ARG A 235 9.09 5.99 13.57
C ARG A 235 9.25 6.47 12.14
N LEU A 236 9.92 7.59 11.91
CA LEU A 236 10.37 8.06 10.59
C LEU A 236 11.89 7.92 10.48
N SER A 237 12.41 7.23 9.46
CA SER A 237 13.86 7.10 9.30
C SER A 237 14.39 6.97 7.87
N ASP A 238 15.69 7.26 7.71
CA ASP A 238 16.49 6.94 6.52
C ASP A 238 15.96 7.55 5.21
N LEU A 239 15.56 8.82 5.19
CA LEU A 239 15.03 9.46 3.97
C LEU A 239 15.28 10.95 3.88
N SER A 240 14.90 11.55 2.76
CA SER A 240 14.92 12.99 2.54
C SER A 240 13.55 13.51 2.16
N ILE A 241 13.18 14.66 2.70
CA ILE A 241 11.97 15.40 2.36
C ILE A 241 12.43 16.74 1.81
N GLN A 242 11.97 17.06 0.61
CA GLN A 242 12.27 18.31 -0.04
C GLN A 242 10.98 18.96 -0.55
N ARG A 243 11.07 20.26 -0.79
CA ARG A 243 10.09 21.00 -1.58
C ARG A 243 10.83 21.72 -2.69
N THR A 244 10.59 21.31 -3.92
CA THR A 244 11.08 22.04 -5.11
C THR A 244 10.14 23.17 -5.55
N ALA A 245 8.89 23.20 -5.07
CA ALA A 245 7.93 24.25 -5.40
C ALA A 245 8.28 25.61 -4.75
N SER A 246 8.46 26.66 -5.56
CA SER A 246 8.86 28.02 -5.15
C SER A 246 7.71 28.92 -4.67
N GLY A 247 6.69 28.35 -4.02
CA GLY A 247 5.50 29.10 -3.61
C GLY A 247 5.69 29.91 -2.32
N ASP A 248 5.02 31.06 -2.22
CA ASP A 248 5.03 31.97 -1.05
C ASP A 248 4.33 31.41 0.21
N HIS A 249 3.87 30.16 0.15
CA HIS A 249 3.06 29.53 1.19
C HIS A 249 3.91 28.74 2.20
N SER A 250 3.38 28.59 3.41
CA SER A 250 3.97 27.77 4.47
C SER A 250 4.03 26.30 4.04
N ALA A 251 5.17 25.64 4.26
CA ALA A 251 5.34 24.22 4.10
C ALA A 251 6.04 23.65 5.34
N LEU A 252 5.22 23.04 6.20
CA LEU A 252 5.66 22.15 7.27
C LEU A 252 5.93 20.79 6.65
N MET A 253 7.05 20.13 6.93
CA MET A 253 7.37 18.85 6.29
C MET A 253 6.94 17.66 7.14
N VAL A 254 7.23 17.72 8.45
CA VAL A 254 6.85 16.69 9.41
C VAL A 254 6.08 17.35 10.56
N ARG A 255 4.84 16.92 10.78
CA ARG A 255 4.00 17.34 11.91
C ARG A 255 3.75 16.17 12.85
N LEU A 256 4.09 16.36 14.12
CA LEU A 256 3.74 15.48 15.22
C LEU A 256 2.82 16.26 16.17
N PHE A 257 1.56 15.85 16.28
CA PHE A 257 0.59 16.44 17.19
C PHE A 257 -0.02 15.36 18.08
N ALA A 258 0.06 15.55 19.40
CA ALA A 258 -0.46 14.58 20.37
C ALA A 258 0.12 13.15 20.21
N VAL A 259 1.39 13.04 19.80
CA VAL A 259 2.07 11.75 19.60
C VAL A 259 2.67 11.22 20.90
N THR A 260 2.54 9.92 21.17
CA THR A 260 3.25 9.22 22.26
C THR A 260 4.28 8.25 21.69
N ASN A 261 5.51 8.25 22.20
CA ASN A 261 6.58 7.34 21.75
C ASN A 261 6.89 7.48 20.24
N GLY A 262 7.35 8.66 19.83
CA GLY A 262 7.71 8.95 18.45
C GLY A 262 9.23 9.04 18.25
N VAL A 263 9.74 8.47 17.17
CA VAL A 263 11.16 8.56 16.78
C VAL A 263 11.28 9.14 15.38
N ILE A 264 11.99 10.25 15.23
CA ILE A 264 12.36 10.81 13.93
C ILE A 264 13.89 10.79 13.87
N GLU A 265 14.47 10.02 12.95
CA GLU A 265 15.92 9.93 12.88
C GLU A 265 16.49 9.75 11.49
N ASP A 266 17.74 10.17 11.30
CA ASP A 266 18.46 9.99 10.03
C ASP A 266 17.70 10.52 8.82
N ILE A 267 16.99 11.65 8.97
CA ILE A 267 16.32 12.32 7.86
C ILE A 267 16.99 13.63 7.46
N ILE A 268 16.80 14.03 6.20
CA ILE A 268 17.09 15.38 5.71
C ILE A 268 15.76 16.06 5.38
N VAL A 269 15.59 17.30 5.82
CA VAL A 269 14.44 18.14 5.47
C VAL A 269 14.96 19.43 4.82
N THR A 270 14.56 19.70 3.58
CA THR A 270 14.93 20.91 2.85
C THR A 270 13.72 21.65 2.30
N GLY A 271 13.85 22.96 2.09
CA GLY A 271 12.80 23.74 1.43
C GLY A 271 11.56 24.01 2.30
N SER A 272 11.64 23.79 3.61
CA SER A 272 10.56 24.20 4.52
C SER A 272 10.42 25.72 4.54
N ALA A 273 9.19 26.21 4.41
CA ALA A 273 8.89 27.64 4.40
C ALA A 273 7.87 27.93 5.49
N ALA A 274 8.07 29.00 6.25
CA ALA A 274 7.09 29.46 7.23
C ALA A 274 6.29 30.64 6.68
N PHE A 275 4.97 30.62 6.83
CA PHE A 275 4.11 31.77 6.56
C PHE A 275 3.02 31.83 7.65
N GLY A 276 2.96 32.94 8.39
CA GLY A 276 1.81 33.26 9.24
C GLY A 276 1.62 32.42 10.52
N GLY A 277 2.59 32.42 11.43
CA GLY A 277 2.38 32.22 12.89
C GLY A 277 2.03 30.80 13.38
N PHE A 278 1.66 29.88 12.48
CA PHE A 278 1.30 28.51 12.82
C PHE A 278 2.01 27.50 11.90
N GLY A 279 3.34 27.37 12.00
CA GLY A 279 4.04 26.25 11.33
C GLY A 279 5.46 26.55 10.86
N ASP A 280 6.29 27.13 11.73
CA ASP A 280 7.58 27.72 11.32
C ASP A 280 8.79 26.78 11.37
N ALA A 281 8.59 25.47 11.18
CA ALA A 281 9.67 24.48 11.30
C ALA A 281 9.63 23.42 10.19
N GLY A 282 10.78 22.84 9.85
CA GLY A 282 10.81 21.64 9.01
C GLY A 282 10.20 20.45 9.73
N ILE A 283 10.44 20.35 11.04
CA ILE A 283 9.86 19.33 11.93
C ILE A 283 9.18 20.04 13.11
N GLN A 284 7.90 19.77 13.33
CA GLN A 284 7.13 20.31 14.45
C GLN A 284 6.62 19.18 15.35
N ALA A 285 6.85 19.29 16.65
CA ALA A 285 6.25 18.41 17.67
C ALA A 285 5.47 19.24 18.70
N ALA A 286 4.17 18.98 18.81
CA ALA A 286 3.27 19.68 19.72
C ALA A 286 2.40 18.71 20.50
N THR A 287 2.23 18.96 21.81
CA THR A 287 1.43 18.11 22.71
C THR A 287 1.92 16.65 22.76
N CYS A 288 3.20 16.40 22.46
CA CYS A 288 3.74 15.04 22.36
C CYS A 288 4.41 14.58 23.66
N THR A 289 4.50 13.25 23.85
CA THR A 289 5.17 12.59 24.98
C THR A 289 6.20 11.59 24.47
N ASN A 290 7.40 11.60 25.06
CA ASN A 290 8.50 10.67 24.69
C ASN A 290 8.85 10.74 23.19
N ILE A 291 9.30 11.91 22.74
CA ILE A 291 9.74 12.11 21.35
C ILE A 291 11.25 12.18 21.27
N THR A 292 11.82 11.39 20.36
CA THR A 292 13.24 11.42 20.00
C THR A 292 13.40 11.98 18.61
N ILE A 293 14.24 13.03 18.46
CA ILE A 293 14.63 13.58 17.16
C ILE A 293 16.15 13.54 17.09
N ASN A 294 16.71 12.70 16.22
CA ASN A 294 18.14 12.37 16.24
C ASN A 294 18.75 12.36 14.84
N ARG A 295 19.98 12.85 14.67
CA ARG A 295 20.71 12.82 13.37
C ARG A 295 19.91 13.40 12.19
N CYS A 296 19.05 14.39 12.47
CA CYS A 296 18.24 15.06 11.46
C CYS A 296 18.95 16.33 10.95
N GLU A 297 18.96 16.52 9.64
CA GLU A 297 19.45 17.76 9.02
C GLU A 297 18.25 18.53 8.51
N VAL A 298 18.06 19.76 8.99
CA VAL A 298 16.91 20.57 8.59
C VAL A 298 17.40 21.92 8.08
N THR A 299 17.20 22.17 6.79
CA THR A 299 17.55 23.42 6.12
C THR A 299 16.27 24.13 5.69
N ALA A 300 15.91 25.19 6.40
CA ALA A 300 14.79 26.04 6.02
C ALA A 300 15.11 26.86 4.77
N HIS A 301 14.11 27.12 3.93
CA HIS A 301 14.20 28.11 2.87
C HIS A 301 14.36 29.51 3.51
N PRO A 302 15.25 30.39 2.98
CA PRO A 302 15.42 31.74 3.51
C PRO A 302 14.07 32.47 3.58
N ALA A 303 13.79 33.01 4.75
CA ALA A 303 12.58 33.73 5.10
C ALA A 303 12.62 35.18 4.64
N VAL A 304 11.49 35.69 4.18
CA VAL A 304 11.20 37.13 4.23
C VAL A 304 10.59 37.42 5.62
N GLY A 305 11.41 37.71 6.63
CA GLY A 305 11.01 38.48 7.82
C GLY A 305 10.52 37.78 9.11
N GLY A 306 11.31 36.92 9.77
CA GLY A 306 11.03 36.50 11.17
C GLY A 306 12.03 35.48 11.75
N GLU A 307 12.11 35.37 13.10
CA GLU A 307 12.89 34.34 13.81
C GLU A 307 12.29 32.95 13.58
N ARG A 308 13.11 31.95 13.22
CA ARG A 308 12.67 30.59 12.87
C ARG A 308 13.48 29.53 13.59
N ALA A 309 12.81 28.42 13.92
CA ALA A 309 13.45 27.22 14.46
C ALA A 309 13.37 26.10 13.43
N ASN A 310 14.52 25.51 13.06
CA ASN A 310 14.56 24.36 12.17
C ASN A 310 13.73 23.18 12.71
N ILE A 311 13.74 23.02 14.03
CA ILE A 311 12.92 22.06 14.79
C ILE A 311 12.15 22.85 15.86
N LYS A 312 10.83 22.71 15.92
CA LYS A 312 9.98 23.38 16.91
C LYS A 312 9.28 22.35 17.80
N VAL A 313 9.51 22.44 19.10
CA VAL A 313 8.89 21.57 20.11
C VAL A 313 8.13 22.43 21.12
N THR A 314 6.82 22.22 21.26
CA THR A 314 5.95 23.10 22.07
C THR A 314 5.17 22.38 23.19
N SER A 315 5.68 21.28 23.73
CA SER A 315 5.01 20.53 24.82
C SER A 315 5.85 20.35 26.08
N ALA A 316 5.21 20.02 27.21
CA ALA A 316 5.85 19.64 28.46
C ALA A 316 6.07 18.12 28.53
N GLY A 317 7.27 17.65 28.17
CA GLY A 317 7.65 16.23 28.20
C GLY A 317 9.17 16.06 28.03
N PRO A 318 9.75 14.89 28.32
CA PRO A 318 11.17 14.64 28.03
C PRO A 318 11.38 14.58 26.51
N TYR A 319 12.30 15.42 26.01
CA TYR A 319 12.77 15.38 24.63
C TYR A 319 14.26 15.06 24.61
N PHE A 320 14.65 14.21 23.68
CA PHE A 320 16.05 14.01 23.34
C PHE A 320 16.25 14.52 21.92
N ILE A 321 16.80 15.73 21.82
CA ILE A 321 17.21 16.34 20.55
C ILE A 321 18.74 16.31 20.52
N THR A 322 19.31 15.47 19.66
CA THR A 322 20.74 15.42 19.41
C THR A 322 20.99 15.78 17.95
N ASN A 323 21.37 17.04 17.72
CA ASN A 323 21.89 17.50 16.43
C ASN A 323 23.41 17.31 16.45
N ASN A 324 23.93 16.54 15.49
CA ASN A 324 25.36 16.54 15.14
C ASN A 324 25.52 17.24 13.80
#